data_AF-A0A2V8GYM2-F1
#
_entry.id   AF-A0A2V8GYM2-F1
#
_cell.length_a   1.000
_cell.length_b   1.000
_cell.length_c   1.000
_cell.angle_alpha   90.00
_cell.angle_beta   90.00
_cell.angle_gamma   90.00
#
_symmetry.space_group_name_H-M   'P 1'
#
loop_
_entity.id
_entity.type
_entity.pdbx_description
1 polymer ?
#
loop_
_entity_poly.entity_id
_entity_poly.type
_entity_poly.pdbx_seq_one_letter_code
_entity_poly.pdbx_strand_id
1 'polypeptide(L)'
;MSTVALLQKWRDSGAISADQFDTLIAIVRKERFSVFVELNVLLYVGVLSLAAGVGWTINTYFADLGDAAILIGLTALLMSSLYYCFSHKPGMVVDYILYLACLTLAAELAYIEARFEVLSDHWDYYVLLSAFVYFFFAYRFDNRLVLSLALSTLAAWFGVKISRFDLISSDSLRAAAIGYGLIVSGGGLLLAHHGIKKHYLETYLHVGANVLFMALVSGAIERNANWMYLPGLVVLAVVSIRAGLHFRRFVFVVYGTIYGYIGVSGEILRRLGTDTAALSYIVVSSTIVILAIVMLARRFGREE
;
A
#
# COMPACT_ATOMS: atom_id res chain seq x y z
N MET A 1 -14.32 30.46 22.38
CA MET A 1 -13.42 30.40 23.55
C MET A 1 -12.12 29.77 23.06
N SER A 2 -10.96 30.43 23.18
CA SER A 2 -9.70 29.83 22.73
C SER A 2 -9.30 28.66 23.65
N THR A 3 -8.67 27.63 23.10
CA THR A 3 -8.20 26.44 23.84
C THR A 3 -7.28 26.81 25.01
N VAL A 4 -6.52 27.91 24.89
CA VAL A 4 -5.67 28.46 25.95
C VAL A 4 -6.48 28.98 27.14
N ALA A 5 -7.59 29.69 26.89
CA ALA A 5 -8.45 30.21 27.95
C ALA A 5 -9.18 29.08 28.70
N LEU A 6 -9.48 27.97 28.02
CA LEU A 6 -10.07 26.78 28.63
C LEU A 6 -9.07 26.07 29.57
N LEU A 7 -7.82 25.94 29.14
CA LEU A 7 -6.74 25.38 29.97
C LEU A 7 -6.48 26.24 31.21
N GLN A 8 -6.54 27.58 31.10
CA GLN A 8 -6.39 28.48 32.25
C GLN A 8 -7.50 28.25 33.27
N LYS A 9 -8.75 28.15 32.81
CA LYS A 9 -9.88 27.84 33.67
C LYS A 9 -9.73 26.49 34.39
N TRP A 10 -9.16 25.48 33.74
CA TRP A 10 -8.92 24.16 34.35
C TRP A 10 -7.78 24.17 35.37
N ARG A 11 -6.76 25.01 35.18
CA ARG A 11 -5.72 25.27 36.19
C ARG A 11 -6.31 25.99 37.40
N ASP A 12 -7.09 27.05 37.15
CA ASP A 12 -7.71 27.86 38.21
C ASP A 12 -8.75 27.06 39.02
N SER A 13 -9.39 26.07 38.40
CA SER A 13 -10.31 25.14 39.07
C SER A 13 -9.63 23.94 39.73
N GLY A 14 -8.30 23.84 39.70
CA GLY A 14 -7.53 22.74 40.28
C GLY A 14 -7.71 21.39 39.60
N ALA A 15 -8.29 21.35 38.38
CA ALA A 15 -8.54 20.12 37.65
C ALA A 15 -7.27 19.54 36.99
N ILE A 16 -6.25 20.38 36.78
CA ILE A 16 -4.93 20.00 36.24
C ILE A 16 -3.82 20.61 37.09
N SER A 17 -2.71 19.90 37.24
CA SER A 17 -1.54 20.40 37.96
C SER A 17 -0.80 21.48 37.16
N ALA A 18 0.04 22.27 37.84
CA ALA A 18 0.85 23.29 37.18
C ALA A 18 1.74 22.71 36.06
N ASP A 19 2.31 21.53 36.29
CA ASP A 19 3.19 20.80 35.37
C ASP A 19 2.43 20.23 34.16
N GLN A 20 1.20 19.75 34.37
CA GLN A 20 0.30 19.33 33.30
C GLN A 20 -0.14 20.51 32.44
N PHE A 21 -0.46 21.65 33.05
CA PHE A 21 -0.79 22.86 32.30
C PHE A 21 0.39 23.34 31.45
N ASP A 22 1.61 23.37 31.98
CA ASP A 22 2.79 23.83 31.23
C ASP A 22 3.09 22.87 30.06
N THR A 23 2.86 21.57 30.24
CA THR A 23 2.95 20.58 29.17
C THR A 23 1.86 20.79 28.10
N LEU A 24 0.61 21.01 28.51
CA LEU A 24 -0.54 21.17 27.61
C LEU A 24 -0.49 22.50 26.85
N ILE A 25 -0.06 23.59 27.49
CA ILE A 25 0.03 24.89 26.83
C ILE A 25 1.16 24.91 25.79
N ALA A 26 2.27 24.21 26.03
CA ALA A 26 3.34 24.02 25.05
C ALA A 26 2.88 23.22 23.82
N ILE A 27 2.00 22.24 24.00
CA ILE A 27 1.37 21.49 22.89
C ILE A 27 0.39 22.40 22.11
N VAL A 28 -0.48 23.14 22.82
CA VAL A 28 -1.48 24.03 22.20
C VAL A 28 -0.82 25.19 21.46
N ARG A 29 0.31 25.71 21.97
CA ARG A 29 1.12 26.74 21.31
C ARG A 29 2.00 26.21 20.17
N LYS A 30 1.96 24.89 19.88
CA LYS A 30 2.83 24.22 18.90
C LYS A 30 4.33 24.43 19.14
N GLU A 31 4.75 24.69 20.38
CA GLU A 31 6.17 24.88 20.73
C GLU A 31 6.95 23.55 20.71
N ARG A 32 6.27 22.40 20.76
CA ARG A 32 6.87 21.09 20.47
C ARG A 32 6.57 20.68 19.04
N PHE A 33 7.59 20.71 18.18
CA PHE A 33 7.52 20.13 16.85
C PHE A 33 7.39 18.60 16.97
N SER A 34 6.34 18.02 16.38
CA SER A 34 6.15 16.58 16.37
C SER A 34 7.05 15.94 15.32
N VAL A 35 8.29 15.57 15.72
CA VAL A 35 9.26 14.84 14.89
C VAL A 35 8.76 13.43 14.51
N PHE A 36 7.63 12.97 15.06
CA PHE A 36 7.06 11.65 14.76
C PHE A 36 6.85 11.42 13.25
N VAL A 37 6.33 12.39 12.51
CA VAL A 37 6.11 12.23 11.06
C VAL A 37 7.44 12.17 10.32
N GLU A 38 8.37 13.08 10.66
CA GLU A 38 9.70 13.14 10.06
C GLU A 38 10.48 11.85 10.30
N LEU A 39 10.42 11.31 11.53
CA LEU A 39 11.05 10.04 11.87
C LEU A 39 10.39 8.85 11.16
N ASN A 40 9.07 8.85 10.98
CA ASN A 40 8.38 7.78 10.22
C ASN A 40 8.80 7.80 8.76
N VAL A 41 8.87 8.98 8.16
CA VAL A 41 9.33 9.14 6.78
C VAL A 41 10.80 8.69 6.67
N LEU A 42 11.66 9.13 7.58
CA LEU A 42 13.07 8.75 7.59
C LEU A 42 13.28 7.24 7.75
N LEU A 43 12.56 6.60 8.68
CA LEU A 43 12.63 5.15 8.88
C LEU A 43 12.10 4.39 7.66
N TYR A 44 10.97 4.82 7.09
CA TYR A 44 10.41 4.19 5.91
C TYR A 44 11.35 4.28 4.70
N VAL A 45 11.85 5.49 4.41
CA VAL A 45 12.82 5.73 3.34
C VAL A 45 14.12 4.99 3.61
N GLY A 46 14.56 4.90 4.87
CA GLY A 46 15.73 4.12 5.28
C GLY A 46 15.58 2.64 4.98
N VAL A 47 14.47 2.02 5.40
CA VAL A 47 14.19 0.61 5.12
C VAL A 47 14.09 0.33 3.62
N LEU A 48 13.41 1.20 2.86
CA LEU A 48 13.30 1.06 1.42
C LEU A 48 14.65 1.23 0.72
N SER A 49 15.44 2.22 1.13
CA SER A 49 16.80 2.45 0.61
C SER A 49 17.70 1.26 0.90
N LEU A 50 17.59 0.66 2.09
CA LEU A 50 18.37 -0.52 2.46
C LEU A 50 17.95 -1.73 1.62
N ALA A 51 16.65 -2.00 1.49
CA ALA A 51 16.14 -3.09 0.66
C ALA A 51 16.54 -2.92 -0.82
N ALA A 52 16.43 -1.70 -1.35
CA ALA A 52 16.86 -1.38 -2.72
C ALA A 52 18.38 -1.50 -2.89
N GLY A 53 19.16 -1.03 -1.92
CA GLY A 53 20.62 -1.15 -1.91
C GLY A 53 21.07 -2.61 -1.90
N VAL A 54 20.46 -3.45 -1.06
CA VAL A 54 20.70 -4.90 -1.03
C VAL A 54 20.38 -5.52 -2.39
N GLY A 55 19.21 -5.23 -2.97
CA GLY A 55 18.83 -5.74 -4.29
C GLY A 55 19.80 -5.31 -5.40
N TRP A 56 20.27 -4.06 -5.35
CA TRP A 56 21.25 -3.53 -6.30
C TRP A 56 22.63 -4.17 -6.15
N THR A 57 23.10 -4.34 -4.91
CA THR A 57 24.38 -5.01 -4.62
C THR A 57 24.37 -6.46 -5.08
N ILE A 58 23.29 -7.18 -4.83
CA ILE A 58 23.10 -8.55 -5.33
C ILE A 58 23.21 -8.56 -6.84
N ASN A 59 22.45 -7.72 -7.54
CA ASN A 59 22.44 -7.72 -9.00
C ASN A 59 23.80 -7.34 -9.62
N THR A 60 24.55 -6.44 -8.96
CA THR A 60 25.81 -5.90 -9.50
C THR A 60 27.02 -6.77 -9.18
N TYR A 61 27.10 -7.29 -7.95
CA TYR A 61 28.29 -7.98 -7.43
C TYR A 61 28.09 -9.47 -7.22
N PHE A 62 27.03 -10.08 -7.81
CA PHE A 62 26.77 -11.51 -7.60
C PHE A 62 27.95 -12.40 -8.02
N ALA A 63 28.62 -12.06 -9.12
CA ALA A 63 29.73 -12.85 -9.66
C ALA A 63 30.96 -12.83 -8.74
N ASP A 64 31.18 -11.73 -8.02
CA ASP A 64 32.36 -11.53 -7.17
C ASP A 64 32.15 -12.02 -5.72
N LEU A 65 30.93 -11.88 -5.19
CA LEU A 65 30.60 -12.27 -3.81
C LEU A 65 30.38 -13.78 -3.67
N GLY A 66 29.86 -14.43 -4.71
CA GLY A 66 29.43 -15.83 -4.68
C GLY A 66 28.11 -16.04 -3.93
N ASP A 67 27.38 -17.07 -4.36
CA ASP A 67 26.00 -17.33 -3.91
C ASP A 67 25.90 -17.52 -2.38
N ALA A 68 26.91 -18.17 -1.78
CA ALA A 68 26.93 -18.43 -0.34
C ALA A 68 27.08 -17.15 0.51
N ALA A 69 27.90 -16.18 0.08
CA ALA A 69 28.10 -14.95 0.84
C ALA A 69 26.82 -14.10 0.85
N ILE A 70 26.12 -14.04 -0.29
CA ILE A 70 24.85 -13.33 -0.42
C ILE A 70 23.79 -13.97 0.47
N LEU A 71 23.61 -15.29 0.38
CA LEU A 71 22.62 -16.00 1.20
C LEU A 71 22.91 -15.85 2.69
N ILE A 72 24.16 -16.07 3.13
CA ILE A 72 24.53 -15.91 4.54
C ILE A 72 24.27 -14.47 5.02
N GLY A 73 24.59 -13.46 4.20
CA GLY A 73 24.32 -12.07 4.51
C GLY A 73 22.83 -11.77 4.69
N LEU A 74 21.99 -12.26 3.76
CA LEU A 74 20.54 -12.11 3.83
C LEU A 74 19.94 -12.85 5.03
N THR A 75 20.31 -14.12 5.24
CA THR A 75 19.83 -14.90 6.38
C THR A 75 20.28 -14.27 7.71
N ALA A 76 21.52 -13.77 7.81
CA ALA A 76 22.00 -13.09 9.01
C ALA A 76 21.22 -11.78 9.28
N LEU A 77 20.95 -11.00 8.24
CA LEU A 77 20.14 -9.78 8.35
C LEU A 77 18.69 -10.10 8.76
N LEU A 78 18.10 -11.14 8.18
CA LEU A 78 16.77 -11.63 8.53
C LEU A 78 16.72 -12.06 10.00
N MET A 79 17.63 -12.93 10.43
CA MET A 79 17.66 -13.49 11.78
C MET A 79 17.93 -12.43 12.84
N SER A 80 18.87 -11.50 12.59
CA SER A 80 19.14 -10.39 13.50
C SER A 80 17.93 -9.46 13.63
N SER A 81 17.24 -9.15 12.53
CA SER A 81 16.04 -8.31 12.52
C SER A 81 14.87 -8.98 13.27
N LEU A 82 14.64 -10.27 13.05
CA LEU A 82 13.61 -11.03 13.76
C LEU A 82 13.94 -11.14 15.25
N TYR A 83 15.18 -11.47 15.61
CA TYR A 83 15.63 -11.51 17.00
C TYR A 83 15.39 -10.18 17.73
N TYR A 84 15.71 -9.06 17.06
CA TYR A 84 15.45 -7.74 17.59
C TYR A 84 13.95 -7.52 17.87
N CYS A 85 13.08 -7.91 16.93
CA CYS A 85 11.63 -7.76 17.07
C CYS A 85 11.05 -8.59 18.22
N PHE A 86 11.55 -9.81 18.43
CA PHE A 86 11.09 -10.66 19.55
C PHE A 86 11.63 -10.22 20.90
N SER A 87 12.78 -9.55 20.93
CA SER A 87 13.44 -9.13 22.17
C SER A 87 12.95 -7.76 22.68
N HIS A 88 12.39 -6.92 21.80
CA HIS A 88 11.97 -5.56 22.12
C HIS A 88 10.45 -5.43 22.18
N LYS A 89 9.99 -4.44 22.94
CA LYS A 89 8.56 -4.11 23.02
C LYS A 89 8.06 -3.55 21.67
N PRO A 90 6.79 -3.81 21.31
CA PRO A 90 6.21 -3.25 20.11
C PRO A 90 6.27 -1.73 20.14
N GLY A 91 6.63 -1.15 18.99
CA GLY A 91 6.80 0.27 18.81
C GLY A 91 7.23 0.56 17.38
N MET A 92 7.23 1.83 17.02
CA MET A 92 7.46 2.29 15.66
C MET A 92 8.75 1.74 15.03
N VAL A 93 9.87 1.72 15.75
CA VAL A 93 11.14 1.18 15.24
C VAL A 93 11.04 -0.33 14.97
N VAL A 94 10.40 -1.08 15.87
CA VAL A 94 10.17 -2.52 15.70
C VAL A 94 9.28 -2.79 14.49
N ASP A 95 8.31 -1.93 14.20
CA ASP A 95 7.44 -2.07 13.04
C ASP A 95 8.22 -1.97 11.71
N TYR A 96 9.15 -1.03 11.62
CA TYR A 96 10.00 -0.86 10.43
C TYR A 96 11.06 -1.96 10.30
N ILE A 97 11.64 -2.42 11.42
CA ILE A 97 12.60 -3.54 11.41
C ILE A 97 11.90 -4.85 11.02
N LEU A 98 10.67 -5.07 11.49
CA LEU A 98 9.88 -6.23 11.08
C LEU A 98 9.55 -6.17 9.59
N TYR A 99 9.20 -4.99 9.09
CA TYR A 99 8.98 -4.79 7.65
C TYR A 99 10.26 -5.07 6.85
N LEU A 100 11.42 -4.60 7.33
CA LEU A 100 12.72 -4.92 6.73
C LEU A 100 12.98 -6.44 6.72
N ALA A 101 12.74 -7.14 7.83
CA ALA A 101 12.90 -8.59 7.91
C ALA A 101 12.05 -9.31 6.83
N CYS A 102 10.80 -8.89 6.66
CA CYS A 102 9.93 -9.47 5.63
C CYS A 102 10.39 -9.15 4.21
N LEU A 103 10.92 -7.95 3.96
CA LEU A 103 11.51 -7.61 2.66
C LEU A 103 12.79 -8.43 2.38
N THR A 104 13.63 -8.63 3.38
CA THR A 104 14.83 -9.47 3.27
C THR A 104 14.47 -10.92 2.98
N LEU A 105 13.43 -11.47 3.65
CA LEU A 105 12.89 -12.80 3.35
C LEU A 105 12.43 -12.89 1.88
N ALA A 106 11.71 -11.88 1.40
CA ALA A 106 11.26 -11.82 0.01
C ALA A 106 12.45 -11.78 -0.97
N ALA A 107 13.49 -11.00 -0.66
CA ALA A 107 14.69 -10.91 -1.47
C ALA A 107 15.48 -12.23 -1.51
N GLU A 108 15.61 -12.91 -0.37
CA GLU A 108 16.26 -14.21 -0.26
C GLU A 108 15.52 -15.27 -1.10
N LEU A 109 14.19 -15.32 -0.99
CA LEU A 109 13.37 -16.26 -1.76
C LEU A 109 13.44 -15.98 -3.27
N ALA A 110 13.40 -14.71 -3.66
CA ALA A 110 13.54 -14.30 -5.06
C ALA A 110 14.93 -14.63 -5.62
N TYR A 111 15.99 -14.45 -4.82
CA TYR A 111 17.36 -14.78 -5.22
C TYR A 111 17.56 -16.28 -5.42
N ILE A 112 17.03 -17.10 -4.49
CA ILE A 112 17.11 -18.57 -4.60
C ILE A 112 16.44 -19.05 -5.89
N GLU A 113 15.24 -18.54 -6.19
CA GLU A 113 14.52 -18.93 -7.41
C GLU A 113 15.26 -18.48 -8.67
N ALA A 114 15.71 -17.22 -8.72
CA ALA A 114 16.41 -16.69 -9.89
C ALA A 114 17.73 -17.40 -10.20
N ARG A 115 18.41 -17.94 -9.17
CA ARG A 115 19.73 -18.53 -9.33
C ARG A 115 19.71 -20.04 -9.52
N PHE A 116 18.92 -20.73 -8.72
CA PHE A 116 18.99 -22.19 -8.65
C PHE A 116 17.84 -22.87 -9.39
N GLU A 117 16.75 -22.14 -9.70
CA GLU A 117 15.51 -22.69 -10.26
C GLU A 117 14.97 -23.93 -9.51
N VAL A 118 15.47 -24.18 -8.29
CA VAL A 118 15.16 -25.36 -7.46
C VAL A 118 13.70 -25.33 -7.03
N LEU A 119 13.10 -24.13 -6.96
CA LEU A 119 11.71 -23.96 -6.56
C LEU A 119 10.75 -23.91 -7.76
N SER A 120 11.22 -23.97 -9.01
CA SER A 120 10.41 -23.79 -10.23
C SER A 120 9.11 -24.62 -10.25
N ASP A 121 9.16 -25.89 -9.86
CA ASP A 121 8.00 -26.78 -9.80
C ASP A 121 7.02 -26.46 -8.64
N HIS A 122 7.52 -25.91 -7.54
CA HIS A 122 6.75 -25.66 -6.30
C HIS A 122 6.67 -24.19 -5.90
N TRP A 123 7.04 -23.26 -6.81
CA TRP A 123 7.17 -21.83 -6.54
C TRP A 123 5.88 -21.22 -5.99
N ASP A 124 4.73 -21.68 -6.48
CA ASP A 124 3.42 -21.32 -5.96
C ASP A 124 3.26 -21.64 -4.47
N TYR A 125 3.71 -22.79 -3.99
CA TYR A 125 3.65 -23.11 -2.56
C TYR A 125 4.55 -22.20 -1.72
N TYR A 126 5.74 -21.84 -2.20
CA TYR A 126 6.65 -20.95 -1.47
C TYR A 126 6.15 -19.50 -1.40
N VAL A 127 5.59 -18.98 -2.49
CA VAL A 127 4.95 -17.65 -2.48
C VAL A 127 3.72 -17.65 -1.56
N LEU A 128 2.91 -18.72 -1.57
CA LEU A 128 1.78 -18.84 -0.65
C LEU A 128 2.23 -18.95 0.81
N LEU A 129 3.26 -19.76 1.07
CA LEU A 129 3.82 -19.94 2.42
C LEU A 129 4.37 -18.62 2.95
N SER A 130 5.11 -17.86 2.15
CA SER A 130 5.61 -16.54 2.55
C SER A 130 4.48 -15.55 2.84
N ALA A 131 3.39 -15.55 2.04
CA ALA A 131 2.20 -14.77 2.36
C ALA A 131 1.61 -15.14 3.74
N PHE A 132 1.50 -16.43 4.06
CA PHE A 132 1.04 -16.89 5.38
C PHE A 132 1.99 -16.48 6.51
N VAL A 133 3.31 -16.56 6.31
CA VAL A 133 4.31 -16.09 7.27
C VAL A 133 4.15 -14.58 7.51
N TYR A 134 3.94 -13.78 6.46
CA TYR A 134 3.69 -12.35 6.60
C TYR A 134 2.36 -12.06 7.29
N PHE A 135 1.29 -12.81 7.01
CA PHE A 135 0.04 -12.68 7.76
C PHE A 135 0.24 -12.98 9.24
N PHE A 136 0.97 -14.05 9.56
CA PHE A 136 1.28 -14.40 10.94
C PHE A 136 2.01 -13.24 11.64
N PHE A 137 3.07 -12.70 11.04
CA PHE A 137 3.82 -11.58 11.61
C PHE A 137 2.98 -10.30 11.70
N ALA A 138 2.21 -9.97 10.67
CA ALA A 138 1.31 -8.82 10.68
C ALA A 138 0.36 -8.89 11.87
N TYR A 139 -0.35 -10.02 12.05
CA TYR A 139 -1.31 -10.17 13.15
C TYR A 139 -0.65 -10.28 14.53
N ARG A 140 0.55 -10.87 14.62
CA ARG A 140 1.29 -11.04 15.87
C ARG A 140 1.90 -9.75 16.41
N PHE A 141 2.39 -8.87 15.53
CA PHE A 141 3.03 -7.60 15.88
C PHE A 141 2.12 -6.38 15.68
N ASP A 142 0.91 -6.61 15.18
CA ASP A 142 -0.09 -5.59 14.88
C ASP A 142 0.30 -4.57 13.79
N ASN A 143 1.12 -5.00 12.83
CA ASN A 143 1.76 -4.11 11.86
C ASN A 143 1.02 -4.05 10.51
N ARG A 144 0.60 -2.84 10.10
CA ARG A 144 -0.12 -2.58 8.84
C ARG A 144 0.74 -2.70 7.59
N LEU A 145 2.04 -2.37 7.66
CA LEU A 145 2.95 -2.44 6.52
C LEU A 145 3.19 -3.89 6.12
N VAL A 146 3.42 -4.75 7.12
CA VAL A 146 3.59 -6.19 6.91
C VAL A 146 2.29 -6.83 6.41
N LEU A 147 1.12 -6.36 6.87
CA LEU A 147 -0.17 -6.81 6.33
C LEU A 147 -0.32 -6.46 4.85
N SER A 148 0.06 -5.24 4.46
CA SER A 148 0.04 -4.84 3.05
C SER A 148 0.97 -5.71 2.22
N LEU A 149 2.14 -6.05 2.74
CA LEU A 149 3.09 -6.95 2.08
C LEU A 149 2.50 -8.37 1.95
N ALA A 150 1.89 -8.90 3.01
CA ALA A 150 1.22 -10.21 3.00
C ALA A 150 0.14 -10.28 1.91
N LEU A 151 -0.70 -9.24 1.82
CA LEU A 151 -1.72 -9.14 0.79
C LEU A 151 -1.08 -9.07 -0.61
N SER A 152 -0.09 -8.21 -0.83
CA SER A 152 0.61 -8.12 -2.12
C SER A 152 1.26 -9.45 -2.53
N THR A 153 1.88 -10.18 -1.60
CA THR A 153 2.45 -11.51 -1.85
C THR A 153 1.35 -12.53 -2.19
N LEU A 154 0.20 -12.47 -1.51
CA LEU A 154 -0.95 -13.31 -1.86
C LEU A 154 -1.50 -12.97 -3.26
N ALA A 155 -1.49 -11.69 -3.65
CA ALA A 155 -1.87 -11.27 -5.00
C ALA A 155 -0.89 -11.83 -6.04
N ALA A 156 0.41 -11.79 -5.76
CA ALA A 156 1.45 -12.39 -6.60
C ALA A 156 1.23 -13.90 -6.77
N TRP A 157 0.86 -14.61 -5.70
CA TRP A 157 0.51 -16.03 -5.79
C TRP A 157 -0.65 -16.31 -6.74
N PHE A 158 -1.73 -15.51 -6.69
CA PHE A 158 -2.83 -15.64 -7.65
C PHE A 158 -2.32 -15.49 -9.08
N GLY A 159 -1.48 -14.47 -9.35
CA GLY A 159 -0.87 -14.25 -10.66
C GLY A 159 -0.05 -15.44 -11.15
N VAL A 160 0.85 -15.96 -10.31
CA VAL A 160 1.69 -17.13 -10.63
C VAL A 160 0.84 -18.37 -10.90
N LYS A 161 -0.17 -18.65 -10.06
CA LYS A 161 -1.03 -19.82 -10.20
C LYS A 161 -1.78 -19.84 -11.54
N ILE A 162 -2.33 -18.70 -11.95
CA ILE A 162 -3.06 -18.59 -13.22
C ILE A 162 -2.12 -18.79 -14.41
N SER A 163 -0.89 -18.24 -14.32
CA SER A 163 0.11 -18.41 -15.36
C SER A 163 0.49 -19.88 -15.59
N ARG A 164 0.51 -20.71 -14.53
CA ARG A 164 0.91 -22.12 -14.62
C ARG A 164 -0.19 -23.02 -15.22
N PHE A 165 -1.47 -22.71 -15.00
CA PHE A 165 -2.58 -23.49 -15.58
C PHE A 165 -2.78 -23.26 -17.09
N ASP A 166 -1.84 -22.61 -17.77
CA ASP A 166 -1.87 -22.25 -19.19
C ASP A 166 -3.15 -21.49 -19.61
N LEU A 167 -3.85 -20.91 -18.63
CA LEU A 167 -4.98 -20.00 -18.82
C LEU A 167 -4.44 -18.60 -19.17
N ILE A 168 -3.48 -18.52 -20.09
CA ILE A 168 -2.80 -17.30 -20.55
C ILE A 168 -3.70 -16.50 -21.50
N SER A 169 -4.97 -16.39 -21.15
CA SER A 169 -5.83 -15.35 -21.68
C SER A 169 -5.72 -14.17 -20.73
N SER A 170 -5.41 -12.99 -21.27
CA SER A 170 -5.38 -11.74 -20.50
C SER A 170 -6.69 -11.50 -19.74
N ASP A 171 -7.81 -12.02 -20.25
CA ASP A 171 -9.12 -12.03 -19.59
C ASP A 171 -9.15 -12.89 -18.31
N SER A 172 -8.53 -14.07 -18.31
CA SER A 172 -8.50 -14.97 -17.13
C SER A 172 -7.68 -14.38 -16.00
N LEU A 173 -6.54 -13.75 -16.31
CA LEU A 173 -5.70 -13.06 -15.33
C LEU A 173 -6.44 -11.86 -14.72
N ARG A 174 -7.14 -11.07 -15.54
CA ARG A 174 -7.96 -9.93 -15.08
C ARG A 174 -9.13 -10.39 -14.22
N ALA A 175 -9.85 -11.44 -14.64
CA ALA A 175 -10.97 -11.99 -13.89
C ALA A 175 -10.53 -12.45 -12.50
N ALA A 176 -9.38 -13.10 -12.39
CA ALA A 176 -8.85 -13.51 -11.10
C ALA A 176 -8.32 -12.34 -10.26
N ALA A 177 -7.71 -11.31 -10.87
CA ALA A 177 -7.33 -10.10 -10.15
C ALA A 177 -8.57 -9.37 -9.59
N ILE A 178 -9.66 -9.33 -10.37
CA ILE A 178 -10.96 -8.82 -9.90
C ILE A 178 -11.49 -9.69 -8.75
N GLY A 179 -11.50 -11.02 -8.92
CA GLY A 179 -11.91 -11.95 -7.87
C GLY A 179 -11.12 -11.77 -6.57
N TYR A 180 -9.79 -11.68 -6.67
CA TYR A 180 -8.90 -11.42 -5.55
C TYR A 180 -9.22 -10.08 -4.88
N GLY A 181 -9.33 -9.00 -5.66
CA GLY A 181 -9.61 -7.67 -5.11
C GLY A 181 -10.98 -7.59 -4.41
N LEU A 182 -11.99 -8.30 -4.91
CA LEU A 182 -13.29 -8.44 -4.26
C LEU A 182 -13.20 -9.28 -2.97
N ILE A 183 -12.49 -10.41 -3.00
CA ILE A 183 -12.29 -11.28 -1.83
C ILE A 183 -11.55 -10.52 -0.72
N VAL A 184 -10.49 -9.78 -1.05
CA VAL A 184 -9.71 -9.01 -0.08
C VAL A 184 -10.53 -7.86 0.50
N SER A 185 -11.23 -7.09 -0.34
CA SER A 185 -12.07 -5.98 0.12
C SER A 185 -13.23 -6.50 0.98
N GLY A 186 -13.89 -7.57 0.54
CA GLY A 186 -14.99 -8.23 1.27
C GLY A 186 -14.51 -8.85 2.58
N GLY A 187 -13.36 -9.52 2.58
CA GLY A 187 -12.72 -10.07 3.77
C GLY A 187 -12.42 -8.98 4.81
N GLY A 188 -11.87 -7.84 4.37
CA GLY A 188 -11.66 -6.68 5.24
C GLY A 188 -12.96 -6.17 5.87
N LEU A 189 -14.04 -6.05 5.09
CA LEU A 189 -15.36 -5.63 5.57
C LEU A 189 -15.96 -6.64 6.54
N LEU A 190 -15.84 -7.94 6.27
CA LEU A 190 -16.31 -9.02 7.15
C LEU A 190 -15.55 -9.03 8.48
N LEU A 191 -14.23 -8.86 8.46
CA LEU A 191 -13.42 -8.74 9.67
C LEU A 191 -13.84 -7.53 10.50
N ALA A 192 -14.07 -6.39 9.84
CA ALA A 192 -14.54 -5.18 10.50
C ALA A 192 -15.94 -5.35 11.12
N HIS A 193 -16.84 -6.05 10.42
CA HIS A 193 -18.19 -6.36 10.91
C HIS A 193 -18.15 -7.26 12.16
N HIS A 194 -17.26 -8.26 12.18
CA HIS A 194 -17.06 -9.12 13.35
C HIS A 194 -16.23 -8.46 14.47
N GLY A 195 -15.79 -7.21 14.29
CA GLY A 195 -15.01 -6.48 15.31
C GLY A 195 -13.57 -6.95 15.46
N ILE A 196 -13.06 -7.79 14.57
CA ILE A 196 -11.68 -8.27 14.59
C ILE A 196 -10.80 -7.19 13.99
N LYS A 197 -9.94 -6.56 14.82
CA LYS A 197 -8.90 -5.59 14.42
C LYS A 197 -9.36 -4.59 13.34
N LYS A 198 -10.38 -3.80 13.67
CA LYS A 198 -11.03 -2.83 12.74
C LYS A 198 -10.03 -1.87 12.06
N HIS A 199 -8.89 -1.60 12.68
CA HIS A 199 -7.83 -0.75 12.12
C HIS A 199 -7.17 -1.32 10.86
N TYR A 200 -7.29 -2.62 10.59
CA TYR A 200 -6.80 -3.25 9.36
C TYR A 200 -7.72 -3.10 8.16
N LEU A 201 -9.00 -2.78 8.38
CA LEU A 201 -9.98 -2.60 7.32
C LEU A 201 -9.45 -1.68 6.21
N GLU A 202 -8.79 -0.60 6.60
CA GLU A 202 -8.23 0.36 5.67
C GLU A 202 -7.14 -0.26 4.77
N THR A 203 -6.24 -1.06 5.32
CA THR A 203 -5.21 -1.77 4.54
C THR A 203 -5.83 -2.77 3.55
N TYR A 204 -6.83 -3.55 3.99
CA TYR A 204 -7.55 -4.47 3.10
C TYR A 204 -8.25 -3.72 1.95
N LEU A 205 -8.95 -2.62 2.24
CA LEU A 205 -9.63 -1.83 1.22
C LEU A 205 -8.66 -1.14 0.27
N HIS A 206 -7.52 -0.63 0.75
CA HIS A 206 -6.50 -0.02 -0.11
C HIS A 206 -5.92 -1.03 -1.10
N VAL A 207 -5.48 -2.20 -0.63
CA VAL A 207 -4.91 -3.22 -1.51
C VAL A 207 -5.97 -3.76 -2.47
N GLY A 208 -7.15 -4.10 -1.96
CA GLY A 208 -8.25 -4.62 -2.78
C GLY A 208 -8.70 -3.62 -3.86
N ALA A 209 -8.88 -2.35 -3.50
CA ALA A 209 -9.26 -1.31 -4.46
C ALA A 209 -8.19 -1.09 -5.53
N ASN A 210 -6.90 -1.02 -5.16
CA ASN A 210 -5.83 -0.84 -6.15
C ASN A 210 -5.77 -2.01 -7.13
N VAL A 211 -5.91 -3.26 -6.66
CA VAL A 211 -5.92 -4.42 -7.57
C VAL A 211 -7.16 -4.40 -8.47
N LEU A 212 -8.34 -4.06 -7.95
CA LEU A 212 -9.55 -3.94 -8.76
C LEU A 212 -9.41 -2.86 -9.84
N PHE A 213 -8.95 -1.67 -9.46
CA PHE A 213 -8.73 -0.57 -10.40
C PHE A 213 -7.69 -0.95 -11.46
N MET A 214 -6.56 -1.54 -11.07
CA MET A 214 -5.51 -1.94 -12.01
C MET A 214 -6.02 -2.99 -13.00
N ALA A 215 -6.80 -3.98 -12.54
CA ALA A 215 -7.38 -5.00 -13.41
C ALA A 215 -8.36 -4.41 -14.43
N LEU A 216 -9.24 -3.49 -13.99
CA LEU A 216 -10.22 -2.83 -14.84
C LEU A 216 -9.57 -1.84 -15.83
N VAL A 217 -8.56 -1.07 -15.38
CA VAL A 217 -7.80 -0.16 -16.25
C VAL A 217 -7.02 -0.95 -17.30
N SER A 218 -6.36 -2.04 -16.91
CA SER A 218 -5.68 -2.93 -17.85
C SER A 218 -6.65 -3.44 -18.93
N GLY A 219 -7.86 -3.86 -18.53
CA GLY A 219 -8.91 -4.27 -19.45
C GLY A 219 -9.44 -3.14 -20.34
N ALA A 220 -9.57 -1.92 -19.81
CA ALA A 220 -10.06 -0.78 -20.58
C ALA A 220 -9.07 -0.30 -21.67
N ILE A 221 -7.76 -0.42 -21.43
CA ILE A 221 -6.72 0.04 -22.36
C ILE A 221 -6.43 -0.99 -23.46
N GLU A 222 -6.62 -2.27 -23.18
CA GLU A 222 -6.36 -3.36 -24.14
C GLU A 222 -7.28 -3.28 -25.37
N ARG A 223 -6.69 -3.44 -26.57
CA ARG A 223 -7.37 -3.20 -27.85
C ARG A 223 -8.48 -4.21 -28.16
N ASN A 224 -8.32 -5.45 -27.72
CA ASN A 224 -9.26 -6.57 -27.97
C ASN A 224 -10.01 -7.01 -26.70
N ALA A 225 -9.93 -6.25 -25.61
CA ALA A 225 -10.62 -6.61 -24.38
C ALA A 225 -12.12 -6.34 -24.46
N ASN A 226 -12.87 -7.08 -23.64
CA ASN A 226 -14.31 -6.94 -23.54
C ASN A 226 -14.70 -5.49 -23.20
N TRP A 227 -15.65 -4.92 -23.95
CA TRP A 227 -16.13 -3.55 -23.74
C TRP A 227 -16.67 -3.32 -22.32
N MET A 228 -17.04 -4.40 -21.61
CA MET A 228 -17.59 -4.40 -20.26
C MET A 228 -16.62 -3.91 -19.17
N TYR A 229 -15.30 -3.90 -19.42
CA TYR A 229 -14.30 -3.40 -18.47
C TYR A 229 -14.41 -1.89 -18.23
N LEU A 230 -14.76 -1.10 -19.24
CA LEU A 230 -14.88 0.36 -19.12
C LEU A 230 -16.10 0.78 -18.27
N PRO A 231 -17.32 0.25 -18.50
CA PRO A 231 -18.44 0.46 -17.58
C PRO A 231 -18.13 0.01 -16.15
N GLY A 232 -17.47 -1.15 -15.99
CA GLY A 232 -17.04 -1.63 -14.67
C GLY A 232 -16.11 -0.65 -13.96
N LEU A 233 -15.13 -0.09 -14.69
CA LEU A 233 -14.21 0.93 -14.17
C LEU A 233 -14.95 2.20 -13.74
N VAL A 234 -15.88 2.69 -14.58
CA VAL A 234 -16.67 3.89 -14.27
C VAL A 234 -17.54 3.67 -13.05
N VAL A 235 -18.23 2.53 -12.95
CA VAL A 235 -19.03 2.17 -11.78
C VAL A 235 -18.15 2.13 -10.52
N LEU A 236 -17.00 1.45 -10.58
CA LEU A 236 -16.10 1.37 -9.43
C LEU A 236 -15.57 2.76 -9.04
N ALA A 237 -15.18 3.59 -10.01
CA ALA A 237 -14.72 4.95 -9.76
C ALA A 237 -15.80 5.80 -9.07
N VAL A 238 -17.04 5.75 -9.55
CA VAL A 238 -18.18 6.47 -8.94
C VAL A 238 -18.47 5.95 -7.53
N VAL A 239 -18.47 4.64 -7.33
CA VAL A 239 -18.67 4.03 -6.01
C VAL A 239 -17.56 4.44 -5.05
N SER A 240 -16.29 4.38 -5.47
CA SER A 240 -15.14 4.77 -4.64
C SER A 240 -15.15 6.26 -4.32
N ILE A 241 -15.51 7.13 -5.25
CA ILE A 241 -15.66 8.57 -5.01
C ILE A 241 -16.79 8.81 -4.01
N ARG A 242 -17.98 8.23 -4.23
CA ARG A 242 -19.13 8.41 -3.34
C ARG A 242 -18.86 7.88 -1.94
N ALA A 243 -18.27 6.69 -1.83
CA ALA A 243 -17.86 6.11 -0.55
C ALA A 243 -16.78 6.96 0.13
N GLY A 244 -15.77 7.42 -0.62
CA GLY A 244 -14.72 8.31 -0.11
C GLY A 244 -15.28 9.63 0.43
N LEU A 245 -16.26 10.21 -0.25
CA LEU A 245 -16.96 11.42 0.23
C LEU A 245 -17.81 11.13 1.47
N HIS A 246 -18.56 10.03 1.49
CA HIS A 246 -19.45 9.68 2.60
C HIS A 246 -18.70 9.31 3.88
N PHE A 247 -17.63 8.51 3.76
CA PHE A 247 -16.80 8.09 4.91
C PHE A 247 -15.65 9.07 5.21
N ARG A 248 -15.60 10.23 4.54
CA ARG A 248 -14.54 11.25 4.66
C ARG A 248 -13.13 10.69 4.47
N ARG A 249 -12.97 9.70 3.59
CA ARG A 249 -11.68 9.10 3.22
C ARG A 249 -11.25 9.60 1.84
N PHE A 250 -10.50 10.69 1.83
CA PHE A 250 -10.08 11.37 0.60
C PHE A 250 -9.29 10.47 -0.36
N VAL A 251 -8.52 9.51 0.16
CA VAL A 251 -7.71 8.59 -0.66
C VAL A 251 -8.56 7.80 -1.67
N PHE A 252 -9.77 7.36 -1.31
CA PHE A 252 -10.63 6.63 -2.26
C PHE A 252 -11.23 7.54 -3.35
N VAL A 253 -11.40 8.83 -3.06
CA VAL A 253 -11.78 9.84 -4.07
C VAL A 253 -10.66 10.00 -5.08
N VAL A 254 -9.41 10.07 -4.60
CA VAL A 254 -8.22 10.16 -5.44
C VAL A 254 -8.09 8.91 -6.32
N TYR A 255 -8.26 7.71 -5.76
CA TYR A 255 -8.22 6.46 -6.54
C TYR A 255 -9.27 6.45 -7.65
N GLY A 256 -10.55 6.71 -7.33
CA GLY A 256 -11.60 6.72 -8.36
C GLY A 256 -11.35 7.77 -9.45
N THR A 257 -10.83 8.95 -9.08
CA THR A 257 -10.54 10.02 -10.03
C THR A 257 -9.36 9.67 -10.94
N ILE A 258 -8.23 9.24 -10.37
CA ILE A 258 -7.00 8.95 -11.13
C ILE A 258 -7.19 7.71 -12.01
N TYR A 259 -7.64 6.59 -11.44
CA TYR A 259 -7.82 5.37 -12.22
C TYR A 259 -8.95 5.50 -13.25
N GLY A 260 -10.04 6.18 -12.89
CA GLY A 260 -11.11 6.52 -13.83
C GLY A 260 -10.60 7.39 -14.98
N TYR A 261 -9.80 8.41 -14.69
CA TYR A 261 -9.17 9.27 -15.70
C TYR A 261 -8.24 8.47 -16.63
N ILE A 262 -7.39 7.59 -16.08
CA ILE A 262 -6.47 6.78 -16.89
C ILE A 262 -7.25 5.89 -17.88
N GLY A 263 -8.27 5.17 -17.42
CA GLY A 263 -9.03 4.27 -18.31
C GLY A 263 -9.88 5.01 -19.34
N VAL A 264 -10.57 6.08 -18.95
CA VAL A 264 -11.39 6.90 -19.88
C VAL A 264 -10.49 7.61 -20.90
N SER A 265 -9.37 8.16 -20.46
CA SER A 265 -8.41 8.80 -21.37
C SER A 265 -7.77 7.79 -22.31
N GLY A 266 -7.43 6.58 -21.86
CA GLY A 266 -6.93 5.52 -22.73
C GLY A 266 -7.88 5.23 -23.91
N GLU A 267 -9.19 5.14 -23.65
CA GLU A 267 -10.20 4.95 -24.68
C GLU A 267 -10.33 6.15 -25.64
N ILE A 268 -10.30 7.37 -25.10
CA ILE A 268 -10.42 8.59 -25.90
C ILE A 268 -9.19 8.78 -26.79
N LEU A 269 -7.98 8.60 -26.25
CA LEU A 269 -6.73 8.66 -27.02
C LEU A 269 -6.74 7.67 -28.18
N ARG A 270 -7.29 6.47 -27.97
CA ARG A 270 -7.40 5.45 -29.04
C ARG A 270 -8.28 5.90 -30.21
N ARG A 271 -9.26 6.77 -29.97
CA ARG A 271 -10.16 7.31 -31.00
C ARG A 271 -9.60 8.55 -31.69
N LEU A 272 -8.60 9.20 -31.09
CA LEU A 272 -7.90 10.35 -31.66
C LEU A 272 -6.85 9.84 -32.65
N GLY A 273 -7.07 10.09 -33.94
CA GLY A 273 -6.16 9.63 -35.00
C GLY A 273 -4.93 10.53 -35.24
N THR A 274 -4.70 11.56 -34.41
CA THR A 274 -3.65 12.56 -34.64
C THR A 274 -2.89 12.85 -33.35
N ASP A 275 -1.56 12.74 -33.40
CA ASP A 275 -0.68 12.90 -32.23
C ASP A 275 -0.83 14.28 -31.55
N THR A 276 -1.06 15.34 -32.33
CA THR A 276 -1.28 16.71 -31.82
C THR A 276 -2.59 16.84 -31.02
N ALA A 277 -3.65 16.16 -31.47
CA ALA A 277 -4.92 16.12 -30.76
C ALA A 277 -4.82 15.30 -29.46
N ALA A 278 -4.05 14.21 -29.48
CA ALA A 278 -3.80 13.39 -28.30
C ALA A 278 -3.03 14.17 -27.23
N LEU A 279 -1.94 14.85 -27.61
CA LEU A 279 -1.13 15.66 -26.70
C LEU A 279 -1.92 16.82 -26.09
N SER A 280 -2.67 17.56 -26.90
CA SER A 280 -3.51 18.65 -26.41
C SER A 280 -4.60 18.17 -25.46
N TYR A 281 -5.26 17.05 -25.77
CA TYR A 281 -6.22 16.42 -24.86
C TYR A 281 -5.58 16.05 -23.52
N ILE A 282 -4.42 15.37 -23.51
CA ILE A 282 -3.74 14.95 -22.27
C ILE A 282 -3.40 16.17 -21.41
N VAL A 283 -2.81 17.22 -21.99
CA VAL A 283 -2.40 18.42 -21.25
C VAL A 283 -3.60 19.12 -20.61
N VAL A 284 -4.67 19.35 -21.39
CA VAL A 284 -5.86 20.05 -20.88
C VAL A 284 -6.59 19.21 -19.83
N SER A 285 -6.82 17.92 -20.11
CA SER A 285 -7.58 17.05 -19.22
C SER A 285 -6.83 16.74 -17.91
N SER A 286 -5.52 16.49 -17.96
CA SER A 286 -4.70 16.32 -16.75
C SER A 286 -4.69 17.57 -15.88
N THR A 287 -4.60 18.76 -16.47
CA THR A 287 -4.67 20.03 -15.73
C THR A 287 -6.01 20.17 -15.01
N ILE A 288 -7.12 19.87 -15.69
CA ILE A 288 -8.47 19.90 -15.09
C ILE A 288 -8.57 18.90 -13.93
N VAL A 289 -8.05 17.68 -14.10
CA VAL A 289 -8.07 16.65 -13.05
C VAL A 289 -7.26 17.06 -11.83
N ILE A 290 -6.06 17.61 -12.04
CA ILE A 290 -5.22 18.11 -10.94
C ILE A 290 -5.94 19.24 -10.19
N LEU A 291 -6.52 20.21 -10.92
CA LEU A 291 -7.29 21.28 -10.30
C LEU A 291 -8.50 20.75 -9.53
N ALA A 292 -9.24 19.80 -10.08
CA ALA A 292 -10.38 19.17 -9.41
C ALA A 292 -9.96 18.48 -8.10
N ILE A 293 -8.87 17.71 -8.12
CA ILE A 293 -8.33 17.05 -6.91
C ILE A 293 -7.89 18.09 -5.88
N VAL A 294 -7.20 19.16 -6.28
CA VAL A 294 -6.78 20.24 -5.36
C VAL A 294 -7.98 20.97 -4.76
N MET A 295 -9.01 21.26 -5.55
CA MET A 295 -10.23 21.90 -5.07
C MET A 295 -10.98 21.01 -4.06
N LEU A 296 -11.07 19.70 -4.35
CA LEU A 296 -11.67 18.74 -3.43
C LEU A 296 -10.83 18.61 -2.15
N ALA A 297 -9.51 18.49 -2.25
CA ALA A 297 -8.61 18.42 -1.10
C ALA A 297 -8.76 19.63 -0.17
N ARG A 298 -8.83 20.84 -0.73
CA ARG A 298 -9.05 22.08 0.04
C ARG A 298 -10.40 22.11 0.74
N ARG A 299 -11.44 21.52 0.15
CA ARG A 299 -12.76 21.42 0.79
C ARG A 299 -12.72 20.46 1.97
N PHE A 300 -12.02 19.34 1.84
CA PHE A 300 -11.83 18.37 2.92
C PHE A 300 -11.03 18.93 4.10
N GLY A 301 -9.92 19.63 3.83
CA GLY A 301 -9.05 20.18 4.89
C GLY A 301 -9.61 21.42 5.62
N ARG A 302 -10.79 21.93 5.25
CA ARG A 302 -11.45 23.06 5.92
C ARG A 302 -12.49 22.63 6.95
N GLU A 303 -12.80 21.34 7.02
CA GLU A 303 -13.80 20.78 7.93
C GLU A 303 -13.18 19.87 9.02
N GLU A 304 -11.86 19.95 9.20
CA GLU A 304 -11.08 19.47 10.36
C GLU A 304 -10.56 20.69 11.14
#